data_AF-A0ABD5VVM6-F1
#
_entry.id   AF-A0ABD5VVM6-F1
#
_cell.length_a   1.000
_cell.length_b   1.000
_cell.length_c   1.000
_cell.angle_alpha   90.00
_cell.angle_beta   90.00
_cell.angle_gamma   90.00
#
_symmetry.space_group_name_H-M   'P 1'
#
loop_
_entity.id
_entity.type
_entity.pdbx_description
1 polymer ?
#
loop_
_entity_poly.entity_id
_entity_poly.type
_entity_poly.pdbx_seq_one_letter_code
_entity_poly.pdbx_strand_id
1 'polypeptide(L)'
;MTRIENSYAKNVNISGFRISGDGSYVKDSTVAQTGDVCGAPNGVKNARGIWLKDIGHMLVENCDIDVSGPHGTLAIQANHGATGVARNCRVKGGEIASTVETENISGNPDPTPPAGVPTSAEEAASGQSSASGDTGSTDGGQQDSTQLPNVLSVEGGSPDQVATYAFTVGGEVKKSTDRGASINDEDTIDGSSVEGAVAGGTDSFRFSGDLTDLSTDGSPTVYLNGEQVDPRTTAIRPASRTS
;
A
#
# COMPACT_ATOMS: atom_id res chain seq x y z
N MET A 1 14.38 16.99 10.88
CA MET A 1 13.20 16.18 10.54
C MET A 1 13.69 14.81 10.09
N THR A 2 13.14 13.76 10.68
CA THR A 2 13.38 12.36 10.32
C THR A 2 12.09 11.78 9.73
N ARG A 3 12.22 10.99 8.66
CA ARG A 3 11.11 10.36 7.96
C ARG A 3 11.35 8.86 7.90
N ILE A 4 10.39 8.07 8.35
CA ILE A 4 10.40 6.61 8.25
C ILE A 4 9.09 6.22 7.57
N GLU A 5 9.19 5.50 6.47
CA GLU A 5 8.07 5.07 5.62
C GLU A 5 8.30 3.61 5.25
N ASN A 6 7.23 2.84 5.05
CA ASN A 6 7.30 1.47 4.51
C ASN A 6 8.39 0.63 5.18
N SER A 7 8.44 0.65 6.51
CA SER A 7 9.53 0.07 7.29
C SER A 7 9.01 -0.97 8.27
N TYR A 8 9.86 -1.94 8.61
CA TYR A 8 9.53 -3.01 9.55
C TYR A 8 10.54 -3.08 10.69
N ALA A 9 10.05 -3.17 11.93
CA ALA A 9 10.87 -3.43 13.10
C ALA A 9 10.30 -4.60 13.90
N LYS A 10 11.10 -5.64 14.14
CA LYS A 10 10.67 -6.85 14.85
C LYS A 10 11.56 -7.15 16.06
N ASN A 11 10.94 -7.39 17.21
CA ASN A 11 11.61 -7.83 18.43
C ASN A 11 12.86 -7.00 18.80
N VAL A 12 12.76 -5.69 18.60
CA VAL A 12 13.80 -4.73 18.96
C VAL A 12 13.59 -4.27 20.39
N ASN A 13 14.58 -4.44 21.25
CA ASN A 13 14.45 -4.09 22.66
C ASN A 13 14.10 -2.61 22.89
N ILE A 14 15.01 -1.65 22.71
CA ILE A 14 14.74 -0.31 23.26
C ILE A 14 13.65 0.50 22.51
N SER A 15 13.55 0.33 21.19
CA SER A 15 12.51 0.95 20.36
C SER A 15 12.55 0.35 18.95
N GLY A 16 11.39 0.05 18.37
CA GLY A 16 11.29 -0.31 16.95
C GLY A 16 11.75 0.85 16.06
N PHE A 17 11.16 2.03 16.25
CA PHE A 17 11.60 3.26 15.60
C PHE A 17 11.86 4.35 16.61
N ARG A 18 13.02 5.01 16.50
CA ARG A 18 13.39 6.14 17.34
C ARG A 18 13.64 7.35 16.46
N ILE A 19 12.87 8.40 16.68
CA ILE A 19 12.93 9.63 15.91
C ILE A 19 13.11 10.83 16.85
N SER A 20 13.48 11.98 16.30
CA SER A 20 13.64 13.24 17.04
C SER A 20 13.46 14.43 16.10
N GLY A 21 13.26 15.62 16.66
CA GLY A 21 13.09 16.86 15.92
C GLY A 21 11.67 17.08 15.45
N ASP A 22 11.34 18.35 15.23
CA ASP A 22 10.01 18.78 14.87
C ASP A 22 9.64 18.39 13.43
N GLY A 23 8.37 18.03 13.23
CA GLY A 23 7.82 17.55 11.96
C GLY A 23 8.26 16.12 11.58
N SER A 24 8.98 15.41 12.44
CA SER A 24 9.38 14.03 12.16
C SER A 24 8.18 13.08 12.15
N TYR A 25 8.25 12.01 11.35
CA TYR A 25 7.13 11.08 11.26
C TYR A 25 7.54 9.63 11.01
N VAL A 26 6.60 8.74 11.34
CA VAL A 26 6.59 7.34 10.93
C VAL A 26 5.26 7.07 10.20
N LYS A 27 5.32 6.52 8.99
CA LYS A 27 4.14 6.19 8.17
C LYS A 27 4.22 4.80 7.59
N ASP A 28 3.06 4.18 7.36
CA ASP A 28 2.93 2.95 6.56
C ASP A 28 3.91 1.84 6.99
N SER A 29 4.17 1.78 8.30
CA SER A 29 5.25 1.00 8.89
C SER A 29 4.71 0.11 10.00
N THR A 30 5.38 -1.02 10.21
CA THR A 30 4.97 -2.04 11.18
C THR A 30 6.02 -2.24 12.27
N VAL A 31 5.57 -2.25 13.52
CA VAL A 31 6.36 -2.65 14.68
C VAL A 31 5.76 -3.92 15.29
N ALA A 32 6.51 -5.02 15.25
CA ALA A 32 6.10 -6.33 15.74
C ALA A 32 7.00 -6.79 16.90
N GLN A 33 6.65 -6.39 18.12
CA GLN A 33 7.30 -6.77 19.37
C GLN A 33 6.49 -7.91 20.03
N THR A 34 6.42 -9.05 19.36
CA THR A 34 5.59 -10.20 19.78
C THR A 34 6.38 -11.32 20.45
N GLY A 35 7.71 -11.29 20.34
CA GLY A 35 8.62 -12.31 20.88
C GLY A 35 9.58 -11.80 21.95
N ASP A 36 10.54 -12.65 22.34
CA ASP A 36 11.63 -12.26 23.22
C ASP A 36 12.58 -11.27 22.54
N VAL A 37 13.26 -10.43 23.33
CA VAL A 37 14.22 -9.43 22.86
C VAL A 37 15.56 -9.59 23.57
N CYS A 38 16.66 -9.24 22.90
CA CYS A 38 17.97 -9.19 23.54
C CYS A 38 18.02 -8.08 24.60
N GLY A 39 18.60 -8.36 25.77
CA GLY A 39 18.82 -7.34 26.80
C GLY A 39 19.76 -6.23 26.32
N ALA A 40 19.56 -5.02 26.82
CA ALA A 40 20.56 -3.96 26.71
C ALA A 40 21.84 -4.36 27.50
N PRO A 41 22.97 -3.64 27.38
CA PRO A 41 24.21 -4.00 28.09
C PRO A 41 24.08 -4.18 29.61
N ASN A 42 23.08 -3.53 30.23
CA ASN A 42 22.74 -3.66 31.65
C ASN A 42 21.69 -4.76 31.95
N GLY A 43 21.37 -5.62 30.97
CA GLY A 43 20.40 -6.70 31.08
C GLY A 43 18.93 -6.29 30.91
N VAL A 44 18.62 -4.99 30.81
CA VAL A 44 17.23 -4.52 30.74
C VAL A 44 16.58 -4.96 29.42
N LYS A 45 15.39 -5.57 29.52
CA LYS A 45 14.47 -5.81 28.41
C LYS A 45 13.24 -4.92 28.59
N ASN A 46 12.95 -4.13 27.57
CA ASN A 46 12.01 -3.02 27.59
C ASN A 46 11.58 -2.70 26.16
N ALA A 47 10.95 -3.68 25.51
CA ALA A 47 10.46 -3.64 24.14
C ALA A 47 9.48 -2.47 23.95
N ARG A 48 9.79 -1.56 23.02
CA ARG A 48 8.92 -0.43 22.68
C ARG A 48 8.62 -0.36 21.19
N GLY A 49 7.50 0.27 20.86
CA GLY A 49 7.12 0.63 19.51
C GLY A 49 7.89 1.85 19.00
N ILE A 50 7.20 2.98 18.91
CA ILE A 50 7.73 4.23 18.33
C ILE A 50 8.03 5.23 19.44
N TRP A 51 9.23 5.83 19.40
CA TRP A 51 9.66 6.78 20.41
C TRP A 51 10.24 8.06 19.80
N LEU A 52 9.60 9.20 20.09
CA LEU A 52 10.22 10.52 20.01
C LEU A 52 10.75 10.94 21.38
N LYS A 53 12.06 11.17 21.44
CA LYS A 53 12.75 11.62 22.66
C LYS A 53 13.17 13.09 22.52
N ASP A 54 13.12 13.79 23.65
CA ASP A 54 13.57 15.18 23.84
C ASP A 54 12.56 16.19 23.29
N ILE A 55 12.83 16.90 22.20
CA ILE A 55 11.93 17.96 21.69
C ILE A 55 11.37 17.65 20.31
N GLY A 56 10.19 18.20 20.03
CA GLY A 56 9.52 18.15 18.73
C GLY A 56 8.13 17.52 18.81
N HIS A 57 7.41 17.67 17.70
CA HIS A 57 6.10 17.08 17.49
C HIS A 57 6.18 15.99 16.41
N MET A 58 5.90 14.72 16.77
CA MET A 58 5.83 13.62 15.79
C MET A 58 4.44 13.39 15.22
N LEU A 59 4.40 12.86 14.00
CA LEU A 59 3.23 12.17 13.45
C LEU A 59 3.51 10.67 13.33
N VAL A 60 2.63 9.84 13.86
CA VAL A 60 2.56 8.40 13.58
C VAL A 60 1.28 8.15 12.82
N GLU A 61 1.37 7.67 11.58
CA GLU A 61 0.20 7.53 10.70
C GLU A 61 0.18 6.19 9.97
N ASN A 62 -0.99 5.55 9.94
CA ASN A 62 -1.20 4.28 9.23
C ASN A 62 -0.24 3.14 9.64
N CYS A 63 0.14 3.08 10.92
CA CYS A 63 1.05 2.04 11.41
C CYS A 63 0.32 0.85 12.06
N ASP A 64 0.90 -0.34 11.89
CA ASP A 64 0.61 -1.52 12.71
C ASP A 64 1.61 -1.61 13.86
N ILE A 65 1.12 -1.58 15.10
CA ILE A 65 1.98 -1.58 16.28
C ILE A 65 1.51 -2.67 17.25
N ASP A 66 2.19 -3.81 17.23
CA ASP A 66 2.00 -4.88 18.20
C ASP A 66 3.15 -4.88 19.21
N VAL A 67 2.85 -4.49 20.44
CA VAL A 67 3.74 -4.52 21.61
C VAL A 67 3.18 -5.44 22.70
N SER A 68 2.60 -6.56 22.29
CA SER A 68 2.02 -7.57 23.20
C SER A 68 3.01 -8.65 23.67
N GLY A 69 4.25 -8.63 23.20
CA GLY A 69 5.30 -9.55 23.62
C GLY A 69 5.70 -9.40 25.11
N PRO A 70 6.44 -10.37 25.65
CA PRO A 70 6.70 -10.51 27.10
C PRO A 70 7.45 -9.34 27.73
N HIS A 71 8.11 -8.49 26.95
CA HIS A 71 8.86 -7.32 27.43
C HIS A 71 8.28 -6.00 26.93
N GLY A 72 7.06 -6.02 26.36
CA GLY A 72 6.39 -4.85 25.81
C GLY A 72 6.02 -3.84 26.88
N THR A 73 6.36 -2.57 26.67
CA THR A 73 6.02 -1.49 27.62
C THR A 73 5.23 -0.36 26.98
N LEU A 74 5.78 0.31 25.96
CA LEU A 74 5.18 1.49 25.33
C LEU A 74 5.02 1.25 23.84
N ALA A 75 3.81 1.40 23.33
CA ALA A 75 3.50 1.33 21.92
C ALA A 75 3.94 2.61 21.19
N ILE A 76 3.58 3.78 21.74
CA ILE A 76 3.95 5.09 21.19
C ILE A 76 4.31 6.02 22.34
N GLN A 77 5.49 6.62 22.27
CA GLN A 77 6.01 7.51 23.31
C GLN A 77 6.54 8.81 22.73
N ALA A 78 6.09 9.94 23.29
CA ALA A 78 6.77 11.23 23.21
C ALA A 78 7.19 11.65 24.63
N ASN A 79 8.47 11.92 24.92
CA ASN A 79 8.87 12.35 26.26
C ASN A 79 9.95 13.45 26.28
N HIS A 80 10.15 14.06 27.45
CA HIS A 80 11.14 15.11 27.71
C HIS A 80 10.88 16.45 26.98
N GLY A 81 9.61 16.81 26.79
CA GLY A 81 9.19 18.03 26.07
C GLY A 81 8.64 17.76 24.67
N ALA A 82 8.73 16.51 24.23
CA ALA A 82 8.14 16.04 22.99
C ALA A 82 6.64 15.78 23.12
N THR A 83 5.95 15.96 22.01
CA THR A 83 4.52 15.64 21.83
C THR A 83 4.33 14.92 20.49
N GLY A 84 3.11 14.50 20.20
CA GLY A 84 2.79 14.04 18.86
C GLY A 84 1.33 13.66 18.68
N VAL A 85 1.02 13.23 17.46
CA VAL A 85 -0.28 12.69 17.07
C VAL A 85 -0.05 11.28 16.53
N ALA A 86 -0.86 10.32 16.98
CA ALA A 86 -0.99 9.02 16.37
C ALA A 86 -2.36 8.91 15.70
N ARG A 87 -2.40 8.66 14.40
CA ARG A 87 -3.67 8.55 13.67
C ARG A 87 -3.76 7.40 12.69
N ASN A 88 -4.97 6.84 12.57
CA ASN A 88 -5.27 5.72 11.66
C ASN A 88 -4.38 4.48 11.90
N CYS A 89 -3.94 4.26 13.15
CA CYS A 89 -3.07 3.16 13.52
C CYS A 89 -3.85 2.00 14.13
N ARG A 90 -3.32 0.79 13.99
CA ARG A 90 -3.76 -0.39 14.74
C ARG A 90 -2.75 -0.61 15.86
N VAL A 91 -3.20 -0.67 17.11
CA VAL A 91 -2.29 -0.80 18.27
C VAL A 91 -2.76 -1.91 19.20
N LYS A 92 -1.86 -2.82 19.57
CA LYS A 92 -2.12 -3.92 20.52
C LYS A 92 -0.97 -4.08 21.48
N GLY A 93 -1.25 -4.03 22.78
CA GLY A 93 -0.22 -4.11 23.82
C GLY A 93 0.65 -2.84 23.89
N GLY A 94 1.30 -2.66 25.04
CA GLY A 94 2.01 -1.42 25.37
C GLY A 94 1.08 -0.21 25.52
N GLU A 95 1.54 0.79 26.26
CA GLU A 95 0.79 2.04 26.47
C GLU A 95 1.13 3.08 25.38
N ILE A 96 0.13 3.88 24.99
CA ILE A 96 0.34 5.14 24.25
C ILE A 96 0.45 6.25 25.29
N ALA A 97 1.59 6.95 25.30
CA ALA A 97 1.83 8.00 26.27
C ALA A 97 0.81 9.14 26.16
N SER A 98 0.42 9.74 27.29
CA SER A 98 -0.55 10.84 27.37
C SER A 98 -0.14 12.13 26.63
N THR A 99 1.14 12.25 26.28
CA THR A 99 1.71 13.32 25.44
C THR A 99 1.47 13.11 23.95
N VAL A 100 0.82 12.01 23.57
CA VAL A 100 0.48 11.66 22.20
C VAL A 100 -1.04 11.70 22.07
N GLU A 101 -1.53 12.64 21.27
CA GLU A 101 -2.95 12.69 20.90
C GLU A 101 -3.27 11.52 19.97
N THR A 102 -4.48 10.95 20.11
CA THR A 102 -4.90 9.78 19.34
C THR A 102 -6.13 10.10 18.50
N GLU A 103 -6.11 9.67 17.24
CA GLU A 103 -7.21 9.81 16.28
C GLU A 103 -7.38 8.48 15.54
N ASN A 104 -8.58 7.88 15.55
CA ASN A 104 -8.85 6.63 14.82
C ASN A 104 -7.86 5.48 15.12
N ILE A 105 -7.54 5.27 16.41
CA ILE A 105 -6.79 4.09 16.85
C ILE A 105 -7.77 2.93 17.01
N SER A 106 -7.79 2.01 16.06
CA SER A 106 -8.78 0.93 16.01
C SER A 106 -8.26 -0.27 15.23
N GLY A 107 -8.92 -1.43 15.39
CA GLY A 107 -8.57 -2.66 14.68
C GLY A 107 -7.42 -3.46 15.32
N ASN A 108 -7.07 -4.57 14.68
CA ASN A 108 -5.98 -5.44 15.10
C ASN A 108 -4.75 -5.19 14.22
N PRO A 109 -3.54 -5.08 14.80
CA PRO A 109 -2.34 -4.91 14.00
C PRO A 109 -2.05 -6.13 13.12
N ASP A 110 -1.61 -5.88 11.89
CA ASP A 110 -0.90 -6.86 11.07
C ASP A 110 0.60 -6.84 11.41
N PRO A 111 1.15 -7.91 12.03
CA PRO A 111 2.56 -7.94 12.45
C PRO A 111 3.53 -8.30 11.31
N THR A 112 3.07 -8.42 10.06
CA THR A 112 3.90 -8.76 8.91
C THR A 112 4.66 -7.53 8.35
N PRO A 113 5.81 -7.73 7.66
CA PRO A 113 6.48 -6.64 6.97
C PRO A 113 5.56 -5.99 5.92
N PRO A 114 5.44 -4.65 5.89
CA PRO A 114 4.73 -3.95 4.82
C PRO A 114 5.30 -4.28 3.43
N ALA A 115 4.46 -4.13 2.40
CA ALA A 115 4.90 -4.26 1.01
C ALA A 115 6.11 -3.35 0.71
N GLY A 116 7.08 -3.89 -0.03
CA GLY A 116 8.33 -3.20 -0.38
C GLY A 116 9.44 -3.27 0.68
N VAL A 117 9.16 -3.78 1.89
CA VAL A 117 10.22 -4.06 2.86
C VAL A 117 11.03 -5.29 2.40
N PRO A 118 12.36 -5.19 2.25
CA PRO A 118 13.18 -6.35 1.92
C PRO A 118 13.16 -7.35 3.08
N THR A 119 12.94 -8.62 2.74
CA THR A 119 12.89 -9.73 3.70
C THR A 119 14.11 -10.64 3.62
N SER A 120 15.01 -10.37 2.69
CA SER A 120 16.30 -11.04 2.51
C SER A 120 17.45 -10.04 2.39
N ALA A 121 18.69 -10.52 2.57
CA ALA A 121 19.88 -9.69 2.40
C ALA A 121 20.07 -9.30 0.93
N GLU A 122 19.70 -10.21 0.03
CA GLU A 122 19.74 -10.02 -1.42
C GLU A 122 18.79 -8.90 -1.86
N GLU A 123 17.54 -8.92 -1.41
CA GLU A 123 16.57 -7.83 -1.67
C GLU A 123 17.04 -6.50 -1.09
N ALA A 124 17.59 -6.50 0.12
CA ALA A 124 18.11 -5.28 0.74
C ALA A 124 19.32 -4.71 -0.04
N ALA A 125 20.16 -5.58 -0.61
CA ALA A 125 21.36 -5.19 -1.35
C ALA A 125 21.07 -4.82 -2.82
N SER A 126 20.02 -5.36 -3.42
CA SER A 126 19.68 -5.09 -4.82
C SER A 126 19.16 -3.67 -5.04
N GLY A 127 18.73 -2.99 -3.97
CA GLY A 127 18.11 -1.67 -4.06
C GLY A 127 16.77 -1.68 -4.78
N GLN A 128 16.25 -2.87 -5.09
CA GLN A 128 14.91 -3.04 -5.62
C GLN A 128 13.95 -2.94 -4.44
N SER A 129 13.17 -1.87 -4.41
CA SER A 129 11.98 -1.86 -3.56
C SER A 129 11.08 -2.96 -4.08
N SER A 130 10.79 -4.01 -3.29
CA SER A 130 9.83 -5.06 -3.67
C SER A 130 8.37 -4.55 -3.81
N ALA A 131 8.20 -3.23 -3.96
CA ALA A 131 6.98 -2.55 -4.37
C ALA A 131 6.89 -2.34 -5.89
N SER A 132 7.87 -2.80 -6.66
CA SER A 132 7.73 -2.99 -8.11
C SER A 132 7.67 -4.49 -8.39
N GLY A 133 6.46 -4.98 -8.66
CA GLY A 133 6.25 -6.32 -9.19
C GLY A 133 6.83 -6.43 -10.59
N ASP A 134 8.13 -6.71 -10.69
CA ASP A 134 8.73 -7.32 -11.87
C ASP A 134 9.24 -8.72 -11.49
N THR A 135 8.33 -9.67 -11.55
CA THR A 135 8.67 -11.08 -11.74
C THR A 135 7.85 -11.61 -12.90
N GLY A 136 8.48 -11.61 -14.08
CA GLY A 136 8.02 -12.43 -15.20
C GLY A 136 7.89 -13.90 -14.78
N SER A 137 6.68 -14.44 -14.98
CA SER A 137 6.25 -15.85 -14.95
C SER A 137 6.37 -16.59 -13.60
N THR A 138 5.37 -17.30 -13.07
CA THR A 138 4.26 -18.01 -13.70
C THR A 138 3.19 -18.31 -12.64
N ASP A 139 1.94 -18.38 -13.08
CA ASP A 139 0.80 -19.13 -12.51
C ASP A 139 0.03 -18.55 -11.30
N GLY A 140 -1.16 -18.03 -11.61
CA GLY A 140 -2.41 -18.37 -10.93
C GLY A 140 -2.55 -18.06 -9.44
N GLY A 141 -2.94 -16.83 -9.10
CA GLY A 141 -3.43 -16.57 -7.74
C GLY A 141 -3.89 -15.13 -7.53
N GLN A 142 -5.20 -14.97 -7.33
CA GLN A 142 -5.87 -13.71 -6.99
C GLN A 142 -5.11 -12.92 -5.91
N GLN A 143 -4.53 -11.77 -6.27
CA GLN A 143 -4.06 -10.77 -5.31
C GLN A 143 -4.86 -9.48 -5.46
N ASP A 144 -5.92 -9.50 -4.66
CA ASP A 144 -6.63 -8.43 -3.96
C ASP A 144 -6.74 -7.02 -4.60
N SER A 145 -8.00 -6.66 -4.85
CA SER A 145 -8.52 -5.36 -5.32
C SER A 145 -8.17 -4.13 -4.47
N THR A 146 -7.36 -4.26 -3.42
CA THR A 146 -7.04 -3.22 -2.45
C THR A 146 -5.82 -2.37 -2.85
N GLN A 147 -4.97 -2.84 -3.77
CA GLN A 147 -3.83 -2.07 -4.30
C GLN A 147 -4.09 -1.42 -5.67
N LEU A 148 -5.19 -1.79 -6.35
CA LEU A 148 -5.55 -1.33 -7.70
C LEU A 148 -6.95 -0.71 -7.65
N PRO A 149 -7.06 0.55 -7.17
CA PRO A 149 -8.33 1.18 -6.82
C PRO A 149 -9.20 1.52 -8.03
N ASN A 150 -8.60 1.64 -9.22
CA ASN A 150 -9.32 2.00 -10.43
C ASN A 150 -9.73 0.76 -11.22
N VAL A 151 -10.86 0.84 -11.89
CA VAL A 151 -11.38 -0.19 -12.80
C VAL A 151 -11.60 0.43 -14.17
N LEU A 152 -10.94 -0.11 -15.20
CA LEU A 152 -11.28 0.15 -16.60
C LEU A 152 -12.04 -1.05 -17.15
N SER A 153 -13.20 -0.82 -17.75
CA SER A 153 -13.96 -1.87 -18.42
C SER A 153 -14.26 -1.48 -19.86
N VAL A 154 -14.02 -2.41 -20.79
CA VAL A 154 -14.28 -2.25 -22.22
C VAL A 154 -15.35 -3.26 -22.61
N GLU A 155 -16.48 -2.76 -23.08
CA GLU A 155 -17.65 -3.56 -23.45
C GLU A 155 -18.00 -3.29 -24.90
N GLY A 156 -18.22 -4.34 -25.69
CA GLY A 156 -18.70 -4.17 -27.05
C GLY A 156 -18.22 -5.24 -28.01
N GLY A 157 -18.25 -4.89 -29.29
CA GLY A 157 -17.97 -5.82 -30.37
C GLY A 157 -19.03 -6.91 -30.53
N SER A 158 -18.80 -7.76 -31.51
CA SER A 158 -19.53 -9.00 -31.79
C SER A 158 -18.59 -9.95 -32.55
N PRO A 159 -18.95 -11.22 -32.73
CA PRO A 159 -18.12 -12.15 -33.51
C PRO A 159 -17.81 -11.66 -34.94
N ASP A 160 -18.67 -10.79 -35.51
CA ASP A 160 -18.51 -10.22 -36.85
C ASP A 160 -17.90 -8.80 -36.85
N GLN A 161 -17.76 -8.17 -35.69
CA GLN A 161 -17.21 -6.83 -35.51
C GLN A 161 -16.39 -6.76 -34.22
N VAL A 162 -15.11 -7.12 -34.31
CA VAL A 162 -14.18 -7.03 -33.19
C VAL A 162 -13.81 -5.57 -32.96
N ALA A 163 -13.88 -5.12 -31.71
CA ALA A 163 -13.34 -3.84 -31.29
C ALA A 163 -12.00 -4.06 -30.57
N THR A 164 -11.00 -3.23 -30.86
CA THR A 164 -9.68 -3.32 -30.20
C THR A 164 -9.48 -2.10 -29.30
N TYR A 165 -8.64 -2.27 -28.29
CA TYR A 165 -8.27 -1.21 -27.39
C TYR A 165 -6.81 -1.32 -26.98
N ALA A 166 -6.20 -0.18 -26.70
CA ALA A 166 -4.88 -0.08 -26.11
C ALA A 166 -4.89 1.03 -25.07
N PHE A 167 -4.27 0.81 -23.91
CA PHE A 167 -4.18 1.84 -22.87
C PHE A 167 -2.92 1.72 -22.04
N THR A 168 -2.51 2.83 -21.43
CA THR A 168 -1.37 2.90 -20.51
C THR A 168 -1.79 3.57 -19.20
N VAL A 169 -1.26 3.07 -18.09
CA VAL A 169 -1.47 3.64 -16.76
C VAL A 169 -0.15 4.06 -16.11
N GLY A 170 -0.24 4.96 -15.14
CA GLY A 170 0.91 5.42 -14.35
C GLY A 170 1.35 4.46 -13.24
N GLY A 171 0.62 3.38 -13.01
CA GLY A 171 0.90 2.38 -11.98
C GLY A 171 0.84 0.94 -12.50
N GLU A 172 0.44 0.02 -11.63
CA GLU A 172 0.26 -1.39 -11.99
C GLU A 172 -1.12 -1.62 -12.63
N VAL A 173 -1.24 -2.62 -13.51
CA VAL A 173 -2.50 -3.05 -14.13
C VAL A 173 -2.62 -4.57 -14.10
N LYS A 174 -3.81 -5.09 -13.81
CA LYS A 174 -4.14 -6.53 -13.82
C LYS A 174 -5.53 -6.76 -14.41
N LYS A 175 -5.74 -7.90 -15.06
CA LYS A 175 -7.08 -8.32 -15.48
C LYS A 175 -7.99 -8.50 -14.26
N SER A 176 -9.27 -8.23 -14.44
CA SER A 176 -10.28 -8.28 -13.39
C SER A 176 -11.57 -8.92 -13.91
N THR A 177 -12.36 -9.49 -13.00
CA THR A 177 -13.70 -9.99 -13.26
C THR A 177 -14.80 -8.96 -13.00
N ASP A 178 -14.44 -7.70 -12.74
CA ASP A 178 -15.41 -6.61 -12.57
C ASP A 178 -16.37 -6.52 -13.75
N ARG A 179 -17.61 -6.11 -13.47
CA ARG A 179 -18.71 -6.06 -14.45
C ARG A 179 -19.00 -7.40 -15.15
N GLY A 180 -18.60 -8.53 -14.56
CA GLY A 180 -18.85 -9.86 -15.13
C GLY A 180 -17.89 -10.22 -16.27
N ALA A 181 -16.75 -9.52 -16.36
CA ALA A 181 -15.69 -9.83 -17.31
C ALA A 181 -15.07 -11.21 -17.05
N SER A 182 -14.64 -11.86 -18.12
CA SER A 182 -13.83 -13.08 -18.05
C SER A 182 -12.34 -12.73 -18.04
N ILE A 183 -11.55 -13.47 -17.26
CA ILE A 183 -10.09 -13.44 -17.39
C ILE A 183 -9.70 -14.53 -18.38
N ASN A 184 -9.18 -14.13 -19.54
CA ASN A 184 -8.62 -15.01 -20.56
C ASN A 184 -7.21 -14.52 -20.95
N ASP A 185 -6.50 -15.27 -21.80
CA ASP A 185 -5.15 -14.91 -22.26
C ASP A 185 -5.15 -14.10 -23.57
N GLU A 186 -6.30 -13.56 -24.00
CA GLU A 186 -6.44 -12.89 -25.31
C GLU A 186 -5.84 -11.48 -25.29
N ASP A 187 -5.97 -10.74 -24.18
CA ASP A 187 -5.30 -9.45 -24.01
C ASP A 187 -3.88 -9.60 -23.48
N THR A 188 -2.98 -8.77 -24.00
CA THR A 188 -1.58 -8.71 -23.61
C THR A 188 -1.37 -7.55 -22.65
N ILE A 189 -0.68 -7.81 -21.54
CA ILE A 189 -0.20 -6.79 -20.60
C ILE A 189 1.33 -6.78 -20.67
N ASP A 190 1.91 -5.63 -21.02
CA ASP A 190 3.36 -5.38 -21.01
C ASP A 190 3.67 -4.21 -20.06
N GLY A 191 4.13 -4.53 -18.86
CA GLY A 191 4.34 -3.56 -17.79
C GLY A 191 3.04 -2.84 -17.40
N SER A 192 2.95 -1.54 -17.70
CA SER A 192 1.78 -0.70 -17.43
C SER A 192 0.91 -0.41 -18.68
N SER A 193 1.19 -1.09 -19.79
CA SER A 193 0.46 -0.99 -21.04
C SER A 193 -0.33 -2.26 -21.32
N VAL A 194 -1.54 -2.09 -21.86
CA VAL A 194 -2.45 -3.19 -22.21
C VAL A 194 -2.89 -3.03 -23.65
N GLU A 195 -2.90 -4.13 -24.39
CA GLU A 195 -3.52 -4.24 -25.71
C GLU A 195 -4.50 -5.41 -25.68
N GLY A 196 -5.73 -5.19 -26.14
CA GLY A 196 -6.78 -6.19 -26.09
C GLY A 196 -7.84 -6.02 -27.17
N ALA A 197 -8.75 -6.98 -27.22
CA ALA A 197 -9.83 -6.99 -28.21
C ALA A 197 -11.09 -7.63 -27.64
N VAL A 198 -12.22 -6.94 -27.82
CA VAL A 198 -13.53 -7.42 -27.41
C VAL A 198 -14.37 -7.78 -28.64
N ALA A 199 -14.84 -9.02 -28.70
CA ALA A 199 -15.63 -9.58 -29.80
C ALA A 199 -17.05 -9.98 -29.34
N GLY A 200 -17.62 -9.19 -28.43
CA GLY A 200 -18.85 -9.50 -27.71
C GLY A 200 -18.54 -9.94 -26.28
N GLY A 201 -18.92 -9.11 -25.31
CA GLY A 201 -18.63 -9.33 -23.90
C GLY A 201 -18.06 -8.08 -23.23
N THR A 202 -17.33 -8.30 -22.14
CA THR A 202 -16.68 -7.25 -21.37
C THR A 202 -15.31 -7.73 -20.92
N ASP A 203 -14.30 -6.91 -21.15
CA ASP A 203 -12.98 -7.06 -20.54
C ASP A 203 -12.85 -6.01 -19.45
N SER A 204 -12.28 -6.40 -18.31
CA SER A 204 -12.07 -5.48 -17.19
C SER A 204 -10.65 -5.59 -16.66
N PHE A 205 -10.11 -4.45 -16.23
CA PHE A 205 -8.78 -4.32 -15.67
C PHE A 205 -8.85 -3.46 -14.41
N ARG A 206 -8.17 -3.91 -13.36
CA ARG A 206 -7.90 -3.08 -12.19
C ARG A 206 -6.52 -2.45 -12.32
N PHE A 207 -6.39 -1.18 -11.97
CA PHE A 207 -5.11 -0.48 -12.04
C PHE A 207 -4.92 0.56 -10.92
N SER A 208 -3.66 0.96 -10.71
CA SER A 208 -3.27 2.09 -9.86
C SER A 208 -2.69 3.24 -10.68
N GLY A 209 -2.65 4.44 -10.10
CA GLY A 209 -2.22 5.65 -10.80
C GLY A 209 -3.27 6.21 -11.77
N ASP A 210 -2.83 7.08 -12.66
CA ASP A 210 -3.68 7.74 -13.65
C ASP A 210 -3.71 6.95 -14.96
N LEU A 211 -4.84 6.98 -15.69
CA LEU A 211 -4.90 6.53 -17.07
C LEU A 211 -4.27 7.61 -17.95
N THR A 212 -3.14 7.30 -18.59
CA THR A 212 -2.34 8.29 -19.32
C THR A 212 -2.54 8.24 -20.82
N ASP A 213 -2.96 7.10 -21.35
CA ASP A 213 -3.32 6.93 -22.76
C ASP A 213 -4.46 5.93 -22.90
N LEU A 214 -5.34 6.15 -23.87
CA LEU A 214 -6.44 5.25 -24.22
C LEU A 214 -6.79 5.44 -25.70
N SER A 215 -6.71 4.34 -26.45
CA SER A 215 -7.08 4.27 -27.86
C SER A 215 -8.02 3.10 -28.09
N THR A 216 -8.98 3.28 -28.98
CA THR A 216 -9.97 2.26 -29.33
C THR A 216 -10.26 2.27 -30.82
N ASP A 217 -10.42 1.10 -31.42
CA ASP A 217 -10.96 0.91 -32.76
C ASP A 217 -12.22 0.02 -32.71
N GLY A 218 -13.15 0.20 -33.65
CA GLY A 218 -14.42 -0.54 -33.66
C GLY A 218 -15.50 -0.02 -32.68
N SER A 219 -15.30 1.15 -32.08
CA SER A 219 -16.27 1.86 -31.21
C SER A 219 -16.81 1.05 -30.02
N PRO A 220 -15.94 0.50 -29.15
CA PRO A 220 -16.39 -0.12 -27.90
C PRO A 220 -16.91 0.96 -26.93
N THR A 221 -17.71 0.52 -25.96
CA THR A 221 -18.10 1.35 -24.82
C THR A 221 -17.08 1.18 -23.70
N VAL A 222 -16.49 2.29 -23.24
CA VAL A 222 -15.48 2.26 -22.17
C VAL A 222 -16.04 2.88 -20.90
N TYR A 223 -15.79 2.23 -19.76
CA TYR A 223 -16.12 2.72 -18.43
C TYR A 223 -14.86 2.85 -17.58
N LEU A 224 -14.70 3.99 -16.91
CA LEU A 224 -13.69 4.19 -15.87
C LEU A 224 -14.40 4.34 -14.53
N ASN A 225 -14.09 3.47 -13.58
CA ASN A 225 -14.70 3.43 -12.25
C ASN A 225 -16.24 3.40 -12.28
N GLY A 226 -16.80 2.76 -13.31
CA GLY A 226 -18.24 2.64 -13.54
C GLY A 226 -18.89 3.80 -14.30
N GLU A 227 -18.16 4.89 -14.56
CA GLU A 227 -18.62 6.01 -15.38
C GLU A 227 -18.20 5.82 -16.84
N GLN A 228 -19.14 6.00 -17.78
CA GLN A 228 -18.84 5.90 -19.20
C GLN A 228 -17.96 7.07 -19.65
N VAL A 229 -16.86 6.79 -20.33
CA VAL A 229 -15.93 7.80 -20.83
C VAL A 229 -15.85 7.75 -22.36
N ASP A 230 -15.65 8.90 -23.01
CA ASP A 230 -15.31 8.93 -24.45
C ASP A 230 -13.79 8.76 -24.59
N PRO A 231 -13.31 7.65 -25.17
CA PRO A 231 -11.87 7.39 -25.34
C PRO A 231 -11.15 8.44 -26.20
N ARG A 232 -11.89 9.27 -26.96
CA ARG A 232 -11.31 10.33 -27.81
C ARG A 232 -11.08 11.65 -27.07
N THR A 233 -11.37 11.72 -25.77
CA THR A 233 -11.20 12.95 -24.97
C THR A 233 -9.89 12.93 -24.19
N THR A 234 -9.09 14.00 -24.33
CA THR A 234 -7.69 14.10 -23.86
C THR A 234 -7.52 14.25 -22.33
N ALA A 235 -8.59 14.09 -21.54
CA ALA A 235 -8.58 14.34 -20.10
C ALA A 235 -9.32 13.24 -19.33
N ILE A 236 -8.78 12.02 -19.36
CA ILE A 236 -9.31 10.90 -18.57
C ILE A 236 -8.55 10.85 -17.25
N ARG A 237 -8.99 11.63 -16.26
CA ARG A 237 -8.43 11.58 -14.90
C ARG A 237 -9.41 10.88 -13.98
N PRO A 238 -8.98 9.91 -13.14
CA PRO A 238 -9.86 9.37 -12.12
C PRO A 238 -10.32 10.51 -11.21
N ALA A 239 -11.63 10.61 -10.99
CA ALA A 239 -12.20 11.65 -10.15
C ALA A 239 -11.51 11.64 -8.79
N SER A 240 -10.88 12.76 -8.43
CA SER A 240 -10.32 12.95 -7.09
C SER A 240 -11.50 12.91 -6.13
N ARG A 241 -11.61 11.83 -5.36
CA ARG A 241 -12.66 11.69 -4.34
C ARG A 241 -12.49 12.84 -3.35
N THR A 242 -13.30 13.88 -3.47
CA THR A 242 -13.39 14.96 -2.50
C THR A 242 -13.92 14.39 -1.19
N SER A 243 -13.29 14.82 -0.10
CA SER A 243 -13.52 14.45 1.30
C SER A 243 -14.98 14.32 1.71
#